data_AF-A0A941FJN0-F1
#
_entry.id   AF-A0A941FJN0-F1
#
_cell.length_a   1.000
_cell.length_b   1.000
_cell.length_c   1.000
_cell.angle_alpha   90.00
_cell.angle_beta   90.00
_cell.angle_gamma   90.00
#
_symmetry.space_group_name_H-M   'P 1'
#
loop_
_entity.id
_entity.type
_entity.pdbx_description
1 polymer ?
#
loop_
_entity_poly.entity_id
_entity_poly.type
_entity_poly.pdbx_seq_one_letter_code
_entity_poly.pdbx_strand_id
1 'polypeptide(L)'
;MIKGGTLAQRIRRIECDLIMDTHSTGMEEILKTSTILSTREINSGESNEIPFNFCLPILKEPYKRGVSYRLKTRLILDKGIIGKDDDWILIESE
;
A
#
# COMPACT_ATOMS: atom_id res chain seq x y z
N MET A 1 -5.29 -0.27 -9.90
CA MET A 1 -5.83 -1.35 -10.76
C MET A 1 -5.03 -2.63 -10.52
N ILE A 2 -5.68 -3.79 -10.49
CA ILE A 2 -5.02 -5.10 -10.33
C ILE A 2 -5.19 -5.88 -11.63
N LYS A 3 -4.10 -6.44 -12.17
CA LYS A 3 -4.14 -7.26 -13.38
C LYS A 3 -3.74 -8.70 -13.07
N GLY A 4 -4.58 -9.64 -13.49
CA GLY A 4 -4.34 -11.06 -13.40
C GLY A 4 -3.16 -11.49 -14.25
N GLY A 5 -2.36 -12.41 -13.72
CA GLY A 5 -1.24 -13.03 -14.43
C GLY A 5 -1.69 -14.08 -15.44
N THR A 6 -0.88 -15.11 -15.63
CA THR A 6 -1.15 -16.23 -16.56
C THR A 6 -2.05 -17.32 -15.98
N LEU A 7 -2.19 -17.38 -14.66
CA LEU A 7 -3.02 -18.35 -13.95
C LEU A 7 -3.97 -17.61 -13.03
N ALA A 8 -5.16 -18.20 -12.84
CA ALA A 8 -6.13 -17.73 -11.87
C ALA A 8 -5.58 -17.86 -10.45
N GLN A 9 -5.78 -16.84 -9.62
CA GLN A 9 -5.27 -16.79 -8.26
C GLN A 9 -6.27 -16.11 -7.34
N ARG A 10 -6.24 -16.49 -6.05
CA ARG A 10 -7.11 -15.91 -5.04
C ARG A 10 -6.39 -14.83 -4.25
N ILE A 11 -6.98 -13.64 -4.21
CA ILE A 11 -6.55 -12.53 -3.37
C ILE A 11 -7.04 -12.80 -1.95
N ARG A 12 -6.12 -12.84 -0.97
CA ARG A 12 -6.46 -12.98 0.44
C ARG A 12 -6.67 -11.63 1.11
N ARG A 13 -5.77 -10.71 0.82
CA ARG A 13 -5.85 -9.34 1.34
C ARG A 13 -4.97 -8.40 0.55
N ILE A 14 -5.32 -7.13 0.65
CA ILE A 14 -4.50 -6.00 0.24
C ILE A 14 -4.07 -5.30 1.51
N GLU A 15 -2.77 -5.07 1.66
CA GLU A 15 -2.22 -4.23 2.72
C GLU A 15 -1.75 -2.93 2.09
N CYS A 16 -1.97 -1.82 2.79
CA CYS A 16 -1.42 -0.53 2.41
C CYS A 16 -0.78 0.07 3.65
N ASP A 17 0.52 0.30 3.62
CA ASP A 17 1.24 0.95 4.71
C ASP A 17 1.51 2.41 4.38
N LEU A 18 1.28 3.31 5.33
CA LEU A 18 1.90 4.63 5.31
C LEU A 18 3.29 4.52 5.94
N ILE A 19 4.31 4.84 5.15
CA ILE A 19 5.71 4.80 5.57
C ILE A 19 6.27 6.20 5.61
N MET A 20 7.06 6.51 6.65
CA MET A 20 7.94 7.67 6.73
C MET A 20 9.37 7.25 6.44
N ASP A 21 10.00 7.91 5.47
CA ASP A 21 11.40 7.72 5.14
C ASP A 21 12.21 8.91 5.65
N THR A 22 13.16 8.67 6.56
CA THR A 22 14.06 9.70 7.08
C THR A 22 15.36 9.73 6.28
N HIS A 23 15.61 10.82 5.54
CA HIS A 23 16.70 10.88 4.56
C HIS A 23 18.10 10.86 5.19
N SER A 24 18.25 11.46 6.38
CA SER A 24 19.55 11.54 7.05
C SER A 24 20.06 10.20 7.56
N THR A 25 19.17 9.27 7.91
CA THR A 25 19.50 7.95 8.46
C THR A 25 19.19 6.81 7.51
N GLY A 26 18.40 7.04 6.46
CA GLY A 26 17.86 5.99 5.60
C GLY A 26 16.84 5.09 6.30
N MET A 27 16.29 5.53 7.43
CA MET A 27 15.35 4.74 8.22
C MET A 27 13.94 4.84 7.65
N GLU A 28 13.30 3.68 7.46
CA GLU A 28 11.87 3.58 7.13
C GLU A 28 11.08 3.25 8.40
N GLU A 29 9.99 3.97 8.65
CA GLU A 29 9.05 3.72 9.75
C GLU A 29 7.63 3.52 9.23
N ILE A 30 6.97 2.41 9.60
CA ILE A 30 5.56 2.19 9.29
C ILE A 30 4.70 2.93 10.32
N LEU A 31 3.98 3.96 9.87
CA LEU A 31 3.13 4.78 10.73
C LEU A 31 1.72 4.21 10.91
N LYS A 32 1.21 3.54 9.86
CA LYS A 32 -0.11 2.93 9.87
C LYS A 32 -0.22 1.88 8.77
N THR A 33 -0.89 0.77 9.08
CA THR A 33 -1.28 -0.24 8.11
C THR A 33 -2.80 -0.27 7.97
N SER A 34 -3.30 -0.23 6.74
CA SER A 34 -4.68 -0.55 6.40
C SER A 34 -4.72 -1.93 5.74
N THR A 35 -5.66 -2.78 6.16
CA THR A 35 -5.83 -4.14 5.61
C THR A 35 -7.23 -4.28 5.05
N ILE A 36 -7.33 -4.65 3.78
CA ILE A 36 -8.57 -5.01 3.10
C ILE A 36 -8.57 -6.53 2.93
N LEU A 37 -9.45 -7.22 3.65
CA LEU A 37 -9.65 -8.66 3.45
C LEU A 37 -10.44 -8.89 2.16
N SER A 38 -10.05 -9.92 1.42
CA SER A 38 -10.70 -10.30 0.18
C SER A 38 -10.73 -11.82 0.06
N THR A 39 -11.74 -12.33 -0.62
CA THR A 39 -11.79 -13.73 -1.07
C THR A 39 -11.91 -13.80 -2.59
N ARG A 40 -11.64 -12.69 -3.28
CA ARG A 40 -11.87 -12.54 -4.71
C ARG A 40 -10.83 -13.36 -5.49
N GLU A 41 -11.31 -14.09 -6.48
CA GLU A 41 -10.46 -14.69 -7.49
C GLU A 41 -10.18 -13.69 -8.61
N ILE A 42 -8.94 -13.64 -9.08
CA ILE A 42 -8.54 -12.88 -10.26
C ILE A 42 -8.12 -13.87 -11.35
N ASN A 43 -8.85 -13.88 -12.46
CA ASN A 43 -8.61 -14.80 -13.57
C ASN A 43 -7.41 -14.36 -14.42
N SER A 44 -6.94 -15.26 -15.27
CA SER A 44 -5.84 -14.96 -16.20
C SER A 44 -6.18 -13.74 -17.08
N GLY A 45 -5.32 -12.72 -17.06
CA GLY A 45 -5.47 -11.49 -17.83
C GLY A 45 -6.63 -10.57 -17.41
N GLU A 46 -7.39 -10.91 -16.36
CA GLU A 46 -8.50 -10.09 -15.86
C GLU A 46 -7.98 -8.76 -15.30
N SER A 47 -8.66 -7.65 -15.61
CA SER A 47 -8.45 -6.37 -14.94
C SER A 47 -9.52 -6.15 -13.89
N ASN A 48 -9.08 -5.74 -12.69
CA ASN A 48 -9.95 -5.62 -11.54
C ASN A 48 -9.64 -4.35 -10.75
N GLU A 49 -10.66 -3.80 -10.11
CA GLU A 49 -10.57 -2.65 -9.22
C GLU A 49 -11.23 -2.98 -7.88
N ILE A 50 -10.51 -2.66 -6.81
CA ILE A 50 -10.99 -2.78 -5.44
C ILE A 50 -10.84 -1.38 -4.82
N PRO A 51 -11.93 -0.62 -4.67
CA PRO A 51 -11.87 0.68 -4.02
C PRO A 51 -11.53 0.50 -2.55
N PHE A 52 -10.72 1.38 -2.00
CA PHE A 52 -10.41 1.42 -0.58
C PHE A 52 -10.23 2.85 -0.11
N ASN A 53 -10.36 3.04 1.21
CA ASN A 53 -10.10 4.30 1.86
C ASN A 53 -8.91 4.13 2.80
N PHE A 54 -8.04 5.15 2.85
CA PHE A 54 -6.94 5.22 3.80
C PHE A 54 -7.10 6.49 4.64
N CYS A 55 -7.33 6.33 5.93
CA CYS A 55 -7.41 7.45 6.85
C CYS A 55 -5.99 7.74 7.37
N LEU A 56 -5.47 8.94 7.10
CA LEU A 56 -4.17 9.37 7.62
C LEU A 56 -4.21 9.43 9.16
N PRO A 57 -3.18 8.94 9.86
CA PRO A 57 -3.07 9.15 11.30
C PRO A 57 -2.74 10.62 11.61
N ILE A 58 -3.00 11.06 12.84
CA ILE A 58 -2.51 12.36 13.30
C ILE A 58 -0.99 12.29 13.39
N LEU A 59 -0.32 13.07 12.54
CA LEU A 59 1.13 13.19 12.53
C LEU A 59 1.55 14.37 13.40
N LYS A 60 2.54 14.17 14.28
CA LYS A 60 3.03 15.25 15.17
C LYS A 60 3.80 16.33 14.41
N GLU A 61 4.63 15.93 13.44
CA GLU A 61 5.48 16.83 12.63
C GLU A 61 5.48 16.42 11.15
N PRO A 62 4.32 16.49 10.45
CA PRO A 62 4.21 16.01 9.07
C PRO A 62 5.17 16.73 8.10
N TYR A 63 5.48 18.01 8.35
CA TYR A 63 6.31 18.84 7.46
C TYR A 63 7.79 18.92 7.86
N LYS A 64 8.27 17.95 8.64
CA LYS A 64 9.68 17.92 9.03
C LYS A 64 10.57 17.89 7.79
N ARG A 65 11.60 18.75 7.74
CA ARG A 65 12.55 18.70 6.61
C ARG A 65 13.30 17.37 6.62
N GLY A 66 13.53 16.82 5.43
CA GLY A 66 14.28 15.57 5.27
C GLY A 66 13.49 14.31 5.63
N VAL A 67 12.16 14.40 5.65
CA VAL A 67 11.30 13.21 5.62
C VAL A 67 10.46 13.18 4.35
N SER A 68 10.11 11.97 3.91
CA SER A 68 9.15 11.75 2.83
C SER A 68 8.15 10.68 3.23
N TYR A 69 6.96 10.72 2.64
CA TYR A 69 5.91 9.77 2.93
C TYR A 69 5.52 9.02 1.67
N ARG A 70 5.26 7.72 1.82
CA ARG A 70 4.76 6.88 0.75
C ARG A 70 3.71 5.91 1.24
N LEU A 71 2.75 5.61 0.38
CA LEU A 71 1.84 4.49 0.53
C LEU A 71 2.46 3.27 -0.15
N LYS A 72 2.67 2.21 0.61
CA LYS A 72 3.19 0.93 0.12
C LYS A 72 2.08 -0.10 0.08
N THR A 73 1.55 -0.34 -1.11
CA THR A 73 0.50 -1.32 -1.34
C THR A 73 1.10 -2.70 -1.60
N ARG A 74 0.60 -3.73 -0.92
CA ARG A 74 0.97 -5.13 -1.11
C ARG A 74 -0.25 -5.97 -1.39
N LEU A 75 -0.19 -6.75 -2.47
CA LEU A 75 -1.19 -7.74 -2.81
C LEU A 75 -0.76 -9.11 -2.28
N ILE A 76 -1.50 -9.64 -1.30
CA ILE A 76 -1.25 -10.93 -0.68
C ILE A 76 -2.21 -11.96 -1.25
N LEU A 77 -1.66 -12.99 -1.89
CA LEU A 77 -2.38 -14.13 -2.44
C LEU A 77 -2.14 -15.38 -1.57
N ASP A 78 -2.85 -16.46 -1.86
CA ASP A 78 -2.65 -17.74 -1.15
C ASP A 78 -1.21 -18.27 -1.23
N LYS A 79 -0.54 -18.04 -2.37
CA LYS A 79 0.82 -18.51 -2.63
C LYS A 79 1.91 -17.51 -2.27
N GLY A 80 1.57 -16.41 -1.57
CA GLY A 80 2.52 -15.38 -1.15
C GLY A 80 2.20 -13.98 -1.70
N ILE A 81 3.20 -13.11 -1.73
CA ILE A 81 3.08 -11.72 -2.20
C ILE A 81 3.44 -11.65 -3.68
N ILE A 82 2.58 -11.08 -4.52
CA ILE A 82 2.84 -10.95 -5.97
C ILE A 82 3.01 -9.50 -6.41
N GLY A 83 2.27 -8.57 -5.80
CA GLY A 83 2.27 -7.17 -6.19
C GLY A 83 2.80 -6.28 -5.09
N LYS A 84 3.64 -5.31 -5.47
CA LYS A 84 4.04 -4.19 -4.64
C LYS A 84 3.93 -2.92 -5.47
N ASP A 85 3.39 -1.87 -4.86
CA ASP A 85 3.29 -0.55 -5.45
C ASP A 85 3.62 0.50 -4.40
N ASP A 86 4.41 1.50 -4.78
CA ASP A 86 4.94 2.51 -3.88
C ASP A 86 4.55 3.90 -4.44
N ASP A 87 3.56 4.53 -3.82
CA ASP A 87 3.06 5.85 -4.19
C ASP A 87 3.60 6.91 -3.23
N TRP A 88 4.43 7.83 -3.72
CA TRP A 88 4.88 8.98 -2.93
C TRP A 88 3.75 9.99 -2.77
N ILE A 89 3.54 10.48 -1.55
CA ILE A 89 2.50 11.45 -1.24
C ILE A 89 3.09 12.69 -0.57
N LEU A 90 2.51 13.85 -0.89
CA LEU A 90 2.70 15.07 -0.12
C LEU A 90 1.57 15.16 0.91
N ILE A 91 1.94 15.34 2.17
CA ILE A 91 0.99 15.69 3.22
C ILE A 91 1.06 17.21 3.33
N GLU A 92 -0.10 17.86 3.22
CA GLU A 92 -0.27 19.31 3.38
C GLU A 92 -1.00 19.62 4.69
N SER A 93 -0.76 20.81 5.26
CA SER A 93 -1.52 21.28 6.41
C SER A 93 -2.89 21.74 5.97
N GLU A 94 -3.90 21.49 6.82
CA GLU A 94 -5.18 22.18 6.73
C GLU A 94 -5.01 23.71 6.83
#